data_AF-A0A960CYA0-F1
#
_entry.id   AF-A0A960CYA0-F1
#
_cell.length_a   1.000
_cell.length_b   1.000
_cell.length_c   1.000
_cell.angle_alpha   90.00
_cell.angle_beta   90.00
_cell.angle_gamma   90.00
#
_symmetry.space_group_name_H-M   'P 1'
#
loop_
_entity.id
_entity.type
_entity.pdbx_description
1 polymer ?
#
loop_
_entity_poly.entity_id
_entity_poly.type
_entity_poly.pdbx_seq_one_letter_code
_entity_poly.pdbx_strand_id
1 'polypeptide(L)'
;MRFGFLLNEVFTGLRRNVTMTVAMILTTAISIGLFGGGLLVIQLANHSRAIYLDRVESQVFLTNDVSANDATCDGDVCKALREKIEGRKDVKSVRFLNRDDAYNDAIKKFPQYKDVASKDSFPASFIVKLNNPEQHKDFDAAMVGQPGVLNVL
;
A
#
# COMPACT_ATOMS: atom_id res chain seq x y z
N MET A 1 -36.07 0.89 54.93
CA MET A 1 -35.82 -0.40 54.23
C MET A 1 -34.35 -0.76 54.40
N ARG A 2 -34.04 -2.02 54.72
CA ARG A 2 -32.75 -2.50 55.24
C ARG A 2 -31.65 -2.61 54.16
N PHE A 3 -31.11 -1.49 53.68
CA PHE A 3 -29.99 -1.48 52.73
C PHE A 3 -28.70 -2.05 53.32
N GLY A 4 -28.39 -1.76 54.59
CA GLY A 4 -27.19 -2.27 55.26
C GLY A 4 -27.20 -3.78 55.48
N PHE A 5 -28.38 -4.38 55.64
CA PHE A 5 -28.51 -5.82 55.84
C PHE A 5 -28.27 -6.58 54.53
N LEU A 6 -28.82 -6.08 53.42
CA LEU A 6 -28.57 -6.63 52.07
C LEU A 6 -27.08 -6.55 51.70
N LEU A 7 -26.42 -5.42 51.98
CA LEU A 7 -24.99 -5.28 51.72
C LEU A 7 -24.14 -6.24 52.58
N ASN A 8 -24.50 -6.43 53.85
CA ASN A 8 -23.79 -7.34 54.74
C ASN A 8 -23.98 -8.82 54.33
N GLU A 9 -25.18 -9.21 53.87
CA GLU A 9 -25.46 -10.54 53.33
C GLU A 9 -24.66 -10.82 52.06
N VAL A 10 -24.60 -9.83 51.14
CA VAL A 10 -23.83 -9.91 49.90
C VAL A 10 -22.33 -10.01 50.18
N PHE A 11 -21.80 -9.22 51.12
CA PHE A 11 -20.38 -9.27 51.48
C PHE A 11 -19.98 -10.61 52.12
N THR A 12 -20.88 -11.17 52.93
CA THR A 12 -20.67 -12.48 53.58
C THR A 12 -20.76 -13.62 52.55
N GLY A 13 -21.72 -13.55 51.63
CA GLY A 13 -21.83 -14.48 50.50
C GLY A 13 -20.65 -14.40 49.55
N LEU A 14 -20.16 -13.19 49.26
CA LEU A 14 -18.97 -12.95 48.45
C LEU A 14 -17.74 -13.55 49.14
N ARG A 15 -17.50 -13.24 50.43
CA ARG A 15 -16.37 -13.75 51.22
C ARG A 15 -16.27 -15.28 51.20
N ARG A 16 -17.41 -15.96 51.19
CA ARG A 16 -17.50 -17.43 51.22
C ARG A 16 -17.25 -18.08 49.85
N ASN A 17 -17.45 -17.33 48.76
CA ASN A 17 -17.24 -17.75 47.37
C ASN A 17 -16.17 -16.93 46.62
N VAL A 18 -15.27 -16.25 47.37
CA VAL A 18 -14.23 -15.39 46.78
C VAL A 18 -13.38 -16.15 45.79
N THR A 19 -12.94 -17.34 46.14
CA THR A 19 -12.02 -18.14 45.31
C THR A 19 -12.62 -18.46 43.94
N MET A 20 -13.89 -18.89 43.90
CA MET A 20 -14.59 -19.21 42.65
C MET A 20 -14.94 -17.95 41.84
N THR A 21 -15.32 -16.86 42.51
CA THR A 21 -15.63 -15.57 41.84
C THR A 21 -14.37 -14.94 41.24
N VAL A 22 -13.25 -14.95 41.97
CA VAL A 22 -11.95 -14.47 41.49
C VAL A 22 -11.49 -15.28 40.28
N ALA A 23 -11.63 -16.61 40.32
CA ALA A 23 -11.29 -17.45 39.18
C ALA A 23 -12.09 -17.08 37.91
N MET A 24 -13.40 -16.84 38.05
CA MET A 24 -14.26 -16.41 36.94
C MET A 24 -13.88 -15.02 36.40
N ILE A 25 -13.56 -14.07 37.28
CA ILE A 25 -13.12 -12.73 36.86
C ILE A 25 -11.78 -12.83 36.11
N LEU A 26 -10.84 -13.64 36.61
CA LEU A 26 -9.53 -13.80 36.01
C LEU A 26 -9.62 -14.41 34.61
N THR A 27 -10.42 -15.46 34.43
CA THR A 27 -10.62 -16.10 33.11
C THR A 27 -11.29 -15.15 32.13
N THR A 28 -12.25 -14.35 32.59
CA THR A 28 -12.92 -13.32 31.78
C THR A 28 -11.94 -12.21 31.39
N ALA A 29 -11.13 -11.72 32.34
CA ALA A 29 -10.13 -10.68 32.12
C ALA A 29 -9.05 -11.14 31.12
N ILE A 30 -8.58 -12.39 31.22
CA ILE A 30 -7.65 -12.97 30.25
C ILE A 30 -8.29 -13.05 28.87
N SER A 31 -9.54 -13.50 28.77
CA SER A 31 -10.26 -13.59 27.49
C SER A 31 -10.40 -12.23 26.82
N ILE A 32 -10.80 -11.20 27.57
CA ILE A 32 -10.91 -9.81 27.07
C ILE A 32 -9.53 -9.25 26.74
N GLY A 33 -8.52 -9.51 27.56
CA GLY A 33 -7.15 -9.07 27.33
C GLY A 33 -6.57 -9.64 26.03
N LEU A 34 -6.78 -10.93 25.78
CA LEU A 34 -6.37 -11.59 24.53
C LEU A 34 -7.15 -11.05 23.33
N PHE A 35 -8.46 -10.83 23.46
CA PHE A 35 -9.28 -10.26 22.39
C PHE A 35 -8.86 -8.81 22.05
N GLY A 36 -8.71 -7.96 23.07
CA GLY A 36 -8.24 -6.59 22.91
C GLY A 36 -6.82 -6.52 22.36
N GLY A 37 -5.93 -7.37 22.86
CA GLY A 37 -4.57 -7.52 22.33
C GLY A 37 -4.56 -7.95 20.86
N GLY A 38 -5.41 -8.92 20.49
CA GLY A 38 -5.57 -9.35 19.11
C GLY A 38 -6.03 -8.22 18.17
N LEU A 39 -7.00 -7.41 18.61
CA LEU A 39 -7.45 -6.24 17.84
C LEU A 39 -6.32 -5.21 17.64
N LEU A 40 -5.52 -4.95 18.66
CA LEU A 40 -4.37 -4.04 18.56
C LEU A 40 -3.32 -4.56 17.56
N VAL A 41 -3.04 -5.86 17.56
CA VAL A 41 -2.11 -6.48 16.60
C VAL A 41 -2.63 -6.35 15.16
N ILE A 42 -3.93 -6.59 14.94
CA ILE A 42 -4.56 -6.41 13.61
C ILE A 42 -4.45 -4.94 13.17
N GLN A 43 -4.69 -4.00 14.09
CA GLN A 43 -4.63 -2.58 13.78
C GLN A 43 -3.20 -2.12 13.46
N LEU A 44 -2.20 -2.63 14.21
CA LEU A 44 -0.80 -2.41 13.91
C LEU A 44 -0.41 -2.97 12.53
N ALA A 45 -0.88 -4.17 12.20
CA ALA A 45 -0.63 -4.79 10.89
C ALA A 45 -1.25 -3.94 9.76
N ASN A 46 -2.49 -3.47 9.92
CA ASN A 46 -3.16 -2.61 8.95
C ASN A 46 -2.44 -1.27 8.75
N HIS A 47 -2.01 -0.63 9.85
CA HIS A 47 -1.29 0.63 9.78
C HIS A 47 0.09 0.45 9.13
N SER A 48 0.76 -0.68 9.39
CA SER A 48 2.01 -1.02 8.73
C SER A 48 1.80 -1.23 7.24
N ARG A 49 0.79 -2.03 6.85
CA ARG A 49 0.40 -2.25 5.45
C ARG A 49 0.12 -0.96 4.70
N ALA A 50 -0.61 -0.01 5.31
CA ALA A 50 -0.89 1.28 4.68
C ALA A 50 0.39 2.07 4.33
N ILE A 51 1.41 2.04 5.19
CA ILE A 51 2.71 2.70 4.92
C ILE A 51 3.45 2.02 3.76
N TYR A 52 3.40 0.69 3.68
CA TYR A 52 4.02 -0.05 2.59
C TYR A 52 3.27 0.13 1.25
N LEU A 53 1.94 0.13 1.27
CA LEU A 53 1.12 0.30 0.07
C LEU A 53 1.21 1.72 -0.50
N ASP A 54 1.37 2.76 0.32
CA ASP A 54 1.54 4.13 -0.19
C ASP A 54 2.84 4.31 -0.99
N ARG A 55 3.77 3.36 -0.91
CA ARG A 55 5.00 3.31 -1.73
C ARG A 55 4.87 2.45 -3.00
N VAL A 56 3.75 1.78 -3.20
CA VAL A 56 3.50 0.99 -4.40
C VAL A 56 3.10 1.95 -5.51
N GLU A 57 3.93 2.00 -6.55
CA GLU A 57 3.72 2.77 -7.76
C GLU A 57 3.69 1.78 -8.92
N SER A 58 2.70 1.91 -9.80
CA SER A 58 2.66 1.15 -11.05
C SER A 58 3.53 1.86 -12.08
N GLN A 59 4.43 1.12 -12.72
CA GLN A 59 5.32 1.64 -13.73
C GLN A 59 4.88 1.17 -15.12
N VAL A 60 4.39 2.11 -15.92
CA VAL A 60 3.98 1.86 -17.31
C VAL A 60 5.18 2.19 -18.21
N PHE A 61 5.85 1.18 -18.72
CA PHE A 61 6.96 1.33 -19.66
C PHE A 61 6.46 1.67 -21.05
N LEU A 62 7.15 2.60 -21.70
CA LEU A 62 6.84 3.06 -23.03
C LEU A 62 7.67 2.30 -24.06
N THR A 63 7.16 2.28 -25.29
CA THR A 63 7.87 1.72 -26.43
C THR A 63 9.14 2.52 -26.76
N ASN A 64 10.09 1.88 -27.44
CA ASN A 64 11.41 2.46 -27.69
C ASN A 64 11.38 3.69 -28.61
N ASP A 65 10.41 3.76 -29.52
CA ASP A 65 10.16 4.89 -30.41
C ASP A 65 9.75 6.16 -29.64
N VAL A 66 8.83 6.03 -28.67
CA VAL A 66 8.45 7.16 -27.79
C VAL A 66 9.62 7.51 -26.88
N SER A 67 10.24 6.50 -26.27
CA SER A 67 11.32 6.69 -25.32
C SER A 67 12.60 7.30 -25.92
N ALA A 68 12.86 7.09 -27.22
CA ALA A 68 14.05 7.62 -27.89
C ALA A 68 13.88 9.04 -28.42
N ASN A 69 12.66 9.39 -28.84
CA ASN A 69 12.40 10.63 -29.55
C ASN A 69 11.78 11.72 -28.65
N ASP A 70 11.38 11.37 -27.43
CA ASP A 70 10.63 12.27 -26.55
C ASP A 70 11.15 12.25 -25.11
N ALA A 71 11.99 13.24 -24.77
CA ALA A 71 12.59 13.37 -23.45
C ALA A 71 11.72 14.14 -22.44
N THR A 72 10.72 14.90 -22.91
CA THR A 72 9.85 15.76 -22.10
C THR A 72 8.39 15.31 -22.10
N CYS A 73 8.05 14.26 -22.84
CA CYS A 73 6.69 13.83 -23.12
C CYS A 73 5.89 14.91 -23.89
N ASP A 74 6.52 15.51 -24.89
CA ASP A 74 5.93 16.55 -25.73
C ASP A 74 5.26 16.05 -27.01
N GLY A 75 5.55 14.82 -27.42
CA GLY A 75 4.98 14.17 -28.58
C GLY A 75 3.51 13.77 -28.39
N ASP A 76 2.77 13.71 -29.50
CA ASP A 76 1.32 13.47 -29.48
C ASP A 76 0.94 12.15 -28.79
N VAL A 77 1.71 11.09 -29.03
CA VAL A 77 1.47 9.76 -28.41
C VAL A 77 1.70 9.81 -26.90
N CYS A 78 2.76 10.46 -26.45
CA CYS A 78 3.08 10.57 -25.03
C CYS A 78 2.05 11.44 -24.28
N LYS A 79 1.67 12.58 -24.85
CA LYS A 79 0.62 13.47 -24.31
C LYS A 79 -0.72 12.78 -24.24
N ALA A 80 -1.16 12.14 -25.32
CA ALA A 80 -2.44 11.43 -25.37
C ALA A 80 -2.49 10.29 -24.34
N LEU A 81 -1.40 9.53 -24.19
CA LEU A 81 -1.32 8.48 -23.18
C LEU A 81 -1.34 9.05 -21.76
N ARG A 82 -0.61 10.14 -21.52
CA ARG A 82 -0.60 10.83 -20.22
C ARG A 82 -1.99 11.32 -19.83
N GLU A 83 -2.67 12.05 -20.72
CA GLU A 83 -4.04 12.52 -20.48
C GLU A 83 -5.01 11.36 -20.24
N LYS A 84 -4.84 10.26 -20.97
CA LYS A 84 -5.65 9.05 -20.79
C LYS A 84 -5.45 8.40 -19.42
N ILE A 85 -4.23 8.39 -18.90
CA ILE A 85 -3.93 7.87 -17.56
C ILE A 85 -4.45 8.84 -16.49
N GLU A 86 -4.14 10.14 -16.60
CA GLU A 86 -4.57 11.16 -15.65
C GLU A 86 -6.10 11.33 -15.61
N GLY A 87 -6.80 11.06 -16.71
CA GLY A 87 -8.26 11.11 -16.80
C GLY A 87 -8.98 9.95 -16.11
N ARG A 88 -8.28 8.92 -15.63
CA ARG A 88 -8.91 7.80 -14.94
C ARG A 88 -9.16 8.13 -13.46
N LYS A 89 -10.30 7.65 -12.94
CA LYS A 89 -10.72 7.89 -11.55
C LYS A 89 -9.92 7.09 -10.50
N ASP A 90 -9.23 6.04 -10.92
CA ASP A 90 -8.41 5.18 -10.08
C ASP A 90 -6.96 5.70 -9.92
N VAL A 91 -6.59 6.75 -10.65
CA VAL A 91 -5.25 7.36 -10.62
C VAL A 91 -5.25 8.56 -9.66
N LYS A 92 -4.18 8.65 -8.86
CA LYS A 92 -3.92 9.74 -7.92
C LYS A 92 -2.95 10.77 -8.49
N SER A 93 -1.85 10.29 -9.10
CA SER A 93 -0.83 11.14 -9.72
C SER A 93 -0.05 10.37 -10.77
N VAL A 94 0.43 11.09 -11.78
CA VAL A 94 1.27 10.55 -12.86
C VAL A 94 2.54 11.38 -12.94
N ARG A 95 3.68 10.71 -13.03
CA ARG A 95 4.98 11.35 -13.28
C ARG A 95 5.66 10.67 -14.46
N PHE A 96 6.14 11.46 -15.40
CA PHE A 96 6.96 10.97 -16.50
C PHE A 96 8.41 10.81 -16.04
N LEU A 97 9.03 9.71 -16.43
CA LEU A 97 10.44 9.42 -16.25
C LEU A 97 11.03 9.11 -17.63
N ASN A 98 11.86 10.01 -18.14
CA ASN A 98 12.53 9.82 -19.42
C ASN A 98 13.63 8.74 -19.32
N ARG A 99 14.15 8.33 -20.47
CA ARG A 99 15.21 7.31 -20.59
C ARG A 99 16.48 7.67 -19.83
N ASP A 100 16.92 8.93 -19.89
CA ASP A 100 18.14 9.40 -19.23
C ASP A 100 18.04 9.33 -17.71
N ASP A 101 16.92 9.80 -17.17
CA ASP A 101 16.63 9.78 -15.74
C ASP A 101 16.42 8.36 -15.23
N ALA A 102 15.78 7.48 -16.03
CA ALA A 102 15.65 6.06 -15.73
C ALA A 102 17.02 5.36 -15.64
N TYR A 103 17.91 5.64 -16.59
CA TYR A 103 19.28 5.14 -16.56
C TYR A 103 20.05 5.67 -15.34
N ASN A 104 20.00 6.97 -15.07
CA ASN A 104 20.70 7.59 -13.95
C ASN A 104 20.23 7.03 -12.60
N ASP A 105 18.92 6.83 -12.42
CA ASP A 105 18.36 6.22 -11.21
C ASP A 105 18.79 4.75 -11.07
N ALA A 106 18.77 3.98 -12.16
CA ALA A 106 19.21 2.59 -12.16
C ALA A 106 20.70 2.46 -11.81
N ILE A 107 21.58 3.26 -12.42
CA ILE A 107 23.03 3.25 -12.13
C ILE A 107 23.33 3.74 -10.71
N LYS A 108 22.57 4.70 -10.19
CA LYS A 108 22.72 5.16 -8.80
C LYS A 108 22.40 4.04 -7.80
N LYS A 109 21.42 3.19 -8.10
CA LYS A 109 21.04 2.03 -7.28
C LYS A 109 21.98 0.84 -7.49
N PHE A 110 22.45 0.65 -8.71
CA PHE A 110 23.26 -0.50 -9.13
C PHE A 110 24.47 -0.04 -9.96
N PRO A 111 25.51 0.50 -9.30
CA PRO A 111 26.67 1.06 -9.99
C PRO A 111 27.45 0.04 -10.82
N GLN A 112 27.31 -1.26 -10.52
CA GLN A 112 27.93 -2.36 -11.27
C GLN A 112 27.48 -2.45 -12.74
N TYR A 113 26.32 -1.89 -13.08
CA TYR A 113 25.79 -1.94 -14.45
C TYR A 113 26.28 -0.79 -15.33
N LYS A 114 27.05 0.16 -14.79
CA LYS A 114 27.45 1.38 -15.49
C LYS A 114 28.22 1.12 -16.79
N ASP A 115 29.04 0.07 -16.81
CA ASP A 115 29.91 -0.24 -17.94
C ASP A 115 29.32 -1.29 -18.90
N VAL A 116 28.17 -1.87 -18.57
CA VAL A 116 27.55 -2.98 -19.32
C VAL A 116 26.13 -2.67 -19.80
N ALA A 117 25.41 -1.76 -19.14
CA ALA A 117 24.07 -1.38 -19.52
C ALA A 117 24.10 -0.08 -20.33
N SER A 118 23.49 -0.12 -21.51
CA SER A 118 23.32 1.08 -22.34
C SER A 118 22.04 1.81 -21.93
N LYS A 119 21.96 3.12 -22.18
CA LYS A 119 20.75 3.92 -21.90
C LYS A 119 19.51 3.36 -22.60
N ASP A 120 19.69 2.78 -23.79
CA ASP A 120 18.59 2.19 -24.57
C ASP A 120 18.00 0.93 -23.94
N SER A 121 18.67 0.34 -22.95
CA SER A 121 18.14 -0.77 -22.16
C SER A 121 17.07 -0.31 -21.15
N PHE A 122 16.93 1.00 -20.92
CA PHE A 122 15.99 1.58 -19.97
C PHE A 122 14.92 2.39 -20.72
N PRO A 123 13.74 1.82 -21.00
CA PRO A 123 12.66 2.57 -21.64
C PRO A 123 12.17 3.70 -20.72
N ALA A 124 11.66 4.76 -21.34
CA ALA A 124 10.93 5.80 -20.61
C ALA A 124 9.66 5.18 -19.99
N SER A 125 9.17 5.77 -18.91
CA SER A 125 8.02 5.22 -18.20
C SER A 125 7.17 6.29 -17.53
N PHE A 126 5.90 5.96 -17.32
CA PHE A 126 5.04 6.70 -16.40
C PHE A 126 5.02 5.99 -15.05
N ILE A 127 5.40 6.73 -14.02
CA ILE A 127 5.25 6.34 -12.62
C ILE A 127 3.87 6.80 -12.18
N VAL A 128 2.97 5.84 -11.99
CA VAL A 128 1.56 6.09 -11.68
C VAL A 128 1.29 5.66 -10.26
N LYS A 129 0.79 6.59 -9.45
CA LYS A 129 0.29 6.30 -8.12
C LYS A 129 -1.22 6.14 -8.20
N LEU A 130 -1.71 4.96 -7.83
CA LEU A 130 -3.14 4.66 -7.79
C LEU A 130 -3.77 5.17 -6.49
N ASN A 131 -5.08 5.43 -6.52
CA ASN A 131 -5.85 5.75 -5.32
C ASN A 131 -5.92 4.55 -4.38
N ASN A 132 -6.02 3.33 -4.93
CA ASN A 132 -5.92 2.08 -4.20
C ASN A 132 -4.89 1.14 -4.88
N PRO A 133 -3.66 1.02 -4.36
CA PRO A 133 -2.62 0.17 -4.94
C PRO A 133 -2.99 -1.32 -5.00
N GLU A 134 -3.94 -1.80 -4.20
CA GLU A 134 -4.37 -3.20 -4.23
C GLU A 134 -5.23 -3.54 -5.45
N GLN A 135 -5.81 -2.51 -6.08
CA GLN A 135 -6.66 -2.62 -7.26
C GLN A 135 -5.89 -2.35 -8.56
N HIS A 136 -4.57 -2.59 -8.56
CA HIS A 136 -3.72 -2.35 -9.73
C HIS A 136 -4.03 -3.27 -10.92
N LYS A 137 -4.58 -4.47 -10.70
CA LYS A 137 -4.79 -5.46 -11.77
C LYS A 137 -5.67 -4.94 -12.93
N ASP A 138 -6.73 -4.21 -12.61
CA ASP A 138 -7.64 -3.64 -13.62
C ASP A 138 -6.99 -2.47 -14.35
N PHE A 139 -6.13 -1.72 -13.66
CA PHE A 139 -5.31 -0.67 -14.25
C PHE A 139 -4.29 -1.28 -15.22
N ASP A 140 -3.50 -2.27 -14.77
CA ASP A 140 -2.47 -2.94 -15.57
C ASP A 140 -3.08 -3.55 -16.82
N ALA A 141 -4.20 -4.28 -16.69
CA ALA A 141 -4.90 -4.87 -17.82
C ALA A 141 -5.43 -3.82 -18.81
N ALA A 142 -5.84 -2.64 -18.34
CA ALA A 142 -6.30 -1.55 -19.20
C ALA A 142 -5.16 -0.80 -19.91
N MET A 143 -3.95 -0.83 -19.34
CA MET A 143 -2.75 -0.24 -19.92
C MET A 143 -2.07 -1.17 -20.91
N VAL A 144 -2.11 -2.49 -20.68
CA VAL A 144 -1.65 -3.49 -21.65
C VAL A 144 -2.48 -3.39 -22.93
N GLY A 145 -1.82 -3.15 -24.06
CA GLY A 145 -2.46 -2.96 -25.36
C GLY A 145 -2.79 -1.52 -25.74
N GLN A 146 -2.47 -0.53 -24.89
CA GLN A 146 -2.51 0.87 -25.30
C GLN A 146 -1.39 1.19 -26.31
N PRO A 147 -1.65 2.04 -27.32
CA PRO A 147 -0.60 2.52 -28.22
C PRO A 147 0.52 3.22 -27.43
N GLY A 148 1.77 2.83 -27.69
CA GLY A 148 2.95 3.39 -27.02
C GLY A 148 3.31 2.74 -25.68
N VAL A 149 2.53 1.76 -25.19
CA VAL A 149 2.86 0.98 -23.99
C VAL A 149 3.61 -0.29 -24.37
N LEU A 150 4.77 -0.49 -23.77
CA LEU A 150 5.59 -1.70 -23.90
C LEU A 150 5.18 -2.75 -22.87
N ASN A 151 5.16 -2.37 -21.58
CA ASN A 151 4.84 -3.28 -20.49
C ASN A 151 4.41 -2.50 -19.24
N VAL A 152 3.79 -3.19 -18.26
CA VAL A 152 3.37 -2.61 -16.97
C VAL A 152 3.89 -3.48 -15.83
N LEU A 153 4.42 -2.86 -14.79
CA LEU A 153 4.99 -3.49 -13.59
C LEU A 153 4.52 -2.81 -12.30
#